data_AF-A0A1Y4F2K7-F1
#
_entry.id   AF-A0A1Y4F2K7-F1
#
_cell.length_a   1.000
_cell.length_b   1.000
_cell.length_c   1.000
_cell.angle_alpha   90.00
_cell.angle_beta   90.00
_cell.angle_gamma   90.00
#
_symmetry.space_group_name_H-M   'P 1'
#
loop_
_entity.id
_entity.type
_entity.pdbx_description
1 polymer ?
#
loop_
_entity_poly.entity_id
_entity_poly.type
_entity_poly.pdbx_seq_one_letter_code
_entity_poly.pdbx_strand_id
1 'polypeptide(L)'
;MSLYISILLWLALQILIFGCFGIVMLRLGKRKKYPFGLSVAVGYFGYFALFECIAFPMKIFHGSLTLLAAAWAAVTAAIALLALWCLRSREKNKKHMISAVWGEHSFWIFAVLVCVGLQCLMVVFYQDYSADSAYYVGEATTAVYTDTLSRYNPYSGFLLETFNPRYVFSCYPLHNAVICRISGIHPLIQAKTIMAAGNVIVGNMIYYQIGKALFQEKAKASDAMVCLICLIQLFSNTIYTAGTFFFTRIYEGKAILANLVAGMILYCCIRLYQDAEDRKIWLLLFVCNLASIAFSQSAMFFPAAAAAGTLPFILYRRKWKQIGWLMFSVIPNLVLIVGYFLMKTGVITLYV
;
A
#
# COMPACT_ATOMS: atom_id res chain seq x y z
N MET A 1 0.73 21.34 20.51
CA MET A 1 -0.41 20.69 19.80
C MET A 1 -0.70 19.37 20.50
N SER A 2 -1.95 19.06 20.84
CA SER A 2 -2.31 17.79 21.51
C SER A 2 -1.88 16.60 20.65
N LEU A 3 -1.38 15.52 21.26
CA LEU A 3 -0.92 14.30 20.58
C LEU A 3 -1.97 13.77 19.59
N TYR A 4 -3.24 13.77 19.99
CA TYR A 4 -4.37 13.32 19.16
C TYR A 4 -4.57 14.17 17.88
N ILE A 5 -4.38 15.49 17.98
CA ILE A 5 -4.46 16.39 16.82
C ILE A 5 -3.32 16.08 15.85
N SER A 6 -2.12 15.80 16.38
CA SER A 6 -0.97 15.39 15.55
C SER A 6 -1.25 14.08 14.82
N ILE A 7 -1.79 13.06 15.50
CA ILE A 7 -2.15 11.77 14.91
C ILE A 7 -3.13 11.97 13.74
N LEU A 8 -4.22 12.71 13.96
CA LEU A 8 -5.23 12.95 12.92
C LEU A 8 -4.67 13.75 11.74
N LEU A 9 -3.84 14.75 12.01
CA LEU A 9 -3.21 15.57 10.97
C LEU A 9 -2.27 14.73 10.11
N TRP A 10 -1.43 13.90 10.71
CA TRP A 10 -0.50 13.05 9.97
C TRP A 10 -1.20 11.92 9.22
N LEU A 11 -2.29 11.35 9.77
CA LEU A 11 -3.15 10.43 9.05
C LEU A 11 -3.74 11.09 7.79
N ALA A 12 -4.34 12.29 7.95
CA ALA A 12 -4.93 13.02 6.84
C ALA A 12 -3.89 13.41 5.78
N LEU A 13 -2.70 13.85 6.24
CA LEU A 13 -1.60 14.22 5.35
C LEU A 13 -1.09 13.03 4.54
N GLN A 14 -0.91 11.85 5.15
CA GLN A 14 -0.48 10.65 4.42
C GLN A 14 -1.52 10.21 3.36
N ILE A 15 -2.80 10.19 3.72
CA ILE A 15 -3.88 9.89 2.76
C ILE A 15 -3.90 10.90 1.60
N LEU A 16 -3.68 12.19 1.89
CA LEU A 16 -3.60 13.23 0.87
C LEU A 16 -2.39 13.05 -0.04
N ILE A 17 -1.22 12.73 0.52
CA ILE A 17 -0.01 12.43 -0.25
C ILE A 17 -0.24 11.23 -1.17
N PHE A 18 -0.85 10.14 -0.69
CA PHE A 18 -1.23 9.02 -1.54
C PHE A 18 -2.18 9.48 -2.67
N GLY A 19 -3.15 10.33 -2.35
CA GLY A 19 -4.01 10.97 -3.36
C GLY A 19 -3.22 11.74 -4.43
N CYS A 20 -2.21 12.51 -4.05
CA CYS A 20 -1.34 13.25 -4.98
C CYS A 20 -0.58 12.32 -5.92
N PHE A 21 0.04 11.26 -5.40
CA PHE A 21 0.70 10.24 -6.22
C PHE A 21 -0.27 9.64 -7.24
N GLY A 22 -1.48 9.30 -6.79
CA GLY A 22 -2.51 8.74 -7.66
C GLY A 22 -2.97 9.69 -8.75
N ILE A 23 -3.16 10.97 -8.44
CA ILE A 23 -3.54 11.99 -9.43
C ILE A 23 -2.48 12.08 -10.54
N VAL A 24 -1.19 12.12 -10.17
CA VAL A 24 -0.08 12.19 -11.13
C VAL A 24 -0.06 10.93 -12.00
N MET A 25 -0.13 9.75 -11.39
CA MET A 25 -0.11 8.48 -12.11
C MET A 25 -1.32 8.30 -13.04
N LEU A 26 -2.52 8.66 -12.58
CA LEU A 26 -3.74 8.50 -13.35
C LEU A 26 -3.83 9.54 -14.48
N ARG A 27 -3.23 10.72 -14.34
CA ARG A 27 -3.21 11.74 -15.41
C ARG A 27 -2.35 11.35 -16.61
N LEU A 28 -1.42 10.40 -16.47
CA LEU A 28 -0.76 9.76 -17.61
C LEU A 28 -1.79 9.02 -18.51
N GLY A 29 -3.05 8.91 -18.10
CA GLY A 29 -4.16 8.37 -18.89
C GLY A 29 -5.14 9.40 -19.45
N LYS A 30 -5.73 9.06 -20.61
CA LYS A 30 -6.77 9.83 -21.32
C LYS A 30 -8.10 10.09 -20.56
N ARG A 31 -8.35 9.56 -19.34
CA ARG A 31 -9.64 9.83 -18.66
C ARG A 31 -9.60 11.20 -17.97
N LYS A 32 -10.61 12.04 -18.22
CA LYS A 32 -10.71 13.41 -17.69
C LYS A 32 -11.12 13.49 -16.22
N LYS A 33 -11.68 12.42 -15.63
CA LYS A 33 -12.12 12.38 -14.22
C LYS A 33 -11.83 11.03 -13.58
N TYR A 34 -11.04 11.04 -12.52
CA TYR A 34 -10.84 9.91 -11.62
C TYR A 34 -11.46 10.23 -10.25
N PRO A 35 -12.17 9.28 -9.61
CA PRO A 35 -12.67 9.46 -8.25
C PRO A 35 -11.50 9.50 -7.26
N PHE A 36 -11.67 10.23 -6.16
CA PHE A 36 -10.62 10.42 -5.16
C PHE A 36 -10.16 9.09 -4.54
N GLY A 37 -11.08 8.19 -4.21
CA GLY A 37 -10.75 6.87 -3.63
C GLY A 37 -9.86 6.02 -4.55
N LEU A 38 -10.10 6.03 -5.87
CA LEU A 38 -9.23 5.35 -6.83
C LEU A 38 -7.84 6.01 -6.89
N SER A 39 -7.79 7.34 -6.79
CA SER A 39 -6.52 8.08 -6.77
C SER A 39 -5.71 7.69 -5.55
N VAL A 40 -6.30 7.69 -4.36
CA VAL A 40 -5.62 7.24 -3.13
C VAL A 40 -5.15 5.79 -3.25
N ALA A 41 -6.00 4.86 -3.71
CA ALA A 41 -5.64 3.46 -3.86
C ALA A 41 -4.45 3.25 -4.83
N VAL A 42 -4.51 3.82 -6.03
CA VAL A 42 -3.41 3.73 -7.02
C VAL A 42 -2.15 4.42 -6.50
N GLY A 43 -2.30 5.59 -5.90
CA GLY A 43 -1.19 6.38 -5.39
C GLY A 43 -0.51 5.76 -4.18
N TYR A 44 -1.22 4.99 -3.35
CA TYR A 44 -0.62 4.19 -2.27
C TYR A 44 0.44 3.21 -2.82
N PHE A 45 0.10 2.45 -3.86
CA PHE A 45 1.06 1.53 -4.48
C PHE A 45 2.16 2.29 -5.22
N GLY A 46 1.83 3.37 -5.94
CA GLY A 46 2.84 4.22 -6.57
C GLY A 46 3.84 4.82 -5.57
N TYR A 47 3.34 5.24 -4.41
CA TYR A 47 4.14 5.78 -3.32
C TYR A 47 5.12 4.74 -2.80
N PHE A 48 4.65 3.54 -2.44
CA PHE A 48 5.53 2.50 -1.90
C PHE A 48 6.46 1.89 -2.94
N ALA A 49 6.05 1.80 -4.21
CA ALA A 49 6.93 1.40 -5.30
C ALA A 49 8.10 2.38 -5.48
N LEU A 50 7.81 3.69 -5.52
CA LEU A 50 8.86 4.71 -5.64
C LEU A 50 9.72 4.78 -4.37
N PHE A 51 9.11 4.63 -3.20
CA PHE A 51 9.84 4.58 -1.93
C PHE A 51 10.85 3.44 -1.94
N GLU A 52 10.45 2.24 -2.35
CA GLU A 52 11.33 1.08 -2.42
C GLU A 52 12.52 1.33 -3.37
N CYS A 53 12.27 1.90 -4.54
CA CYS A 53 13.32 2.23 -5.51
C CYS A 53 14.38 3.21 -4.97
N ILE A 54 14.05 4.02 -3.98
CA ILE A 54 14.98 4.98 -3.36
C ILE A 54 15.58 4.40 -2.08
N ALA A 55 14.75 3.85 -1.20
CA ALA A 55 15.13 3.35 0.11
C ALA A 55 16.01 2.10 0.01
N PHE A 56 15.73 1.18 -0.91
CA PHE A 56 16.50 -0.06 -1.01
C PHE A 56 17.96 0.18 -1.43
N PRO A 57 18.27 0.95 -2.50
CA PRO A 57 19.66 1.28 -2.80
C PRO A 57 20.36 1.99 -1.65
N MET A 58 19.70 2.98 -1.02
CA MET A 58 20.28 3.70 0.12
C MET A 58 20.56 2.76 1.30
N LYS A 59 19.69 1.79 1.57
CA LYS A 59 19.89 0.75 2.59
C LYS A 59 21.12 -0.09 2.28
N ILE A 60 21.26 -0.57 1.05
CA ILE A 60 22.41 -1.40 0.65
C ILE A 60 23.72 -0.61 0.65
N PHE A 61 23.70 0.67 0.30
CA PHE A 61 24.86 1.56 0.33
C PHE A 61 25.03 2.32 1.67
N HIS A 62 24.42 1.82 2.74
CA HIS A 62 24.61 2.31 4.12
C HIS A 62 24.31 3.80 4.31
N GLY A 63 23.36 4.34 3.55
CA GLY A 63 22.86 5.70 3.72
C GLY A 63 22.22 5.91 5.10
N SER A 64 22.16 7.17 5.55
CA SER A 64 21.52 7.52 6.82
C SER A 64 20.01 7.69 6.69
N LEU A 65 19.30 7.52 7.81
CA LEU A 65 17.86 7.78 7.86
C LEU A 65 17.55 9.26 7.58
N THR A 66 18.38 10.19 8.07
CA THR A 66 18.24 11.63 7.79
C THR A 66 18.30 11.92 6.31
N LEU A 67 19.26 11.32 5.59
CA LEU A 67 19.37 11.50 4.14
C LEU A 67 18.14 10.93 3.42
N LEU A 68 17.68 9.73 3.80
CA LEU A 68 16.49 9.13 3.21
C LEU A 68 15.25 9.98 3.48
N ALA A 69 15.11 10.52 4.68
CA ALA A 69 14.00 11.39 5.06
C ALA A 69 14.00 12.70 4.27
N ALA A 70 15.17 13.33 4.09
CA ALA A 70 15.31 14.55 3.30
C ALA A 70 14.99 14.30 1.81
N ALA A 71 15.55 13.24 1.23
CA ALA A 71 15.28 12.83 -0.15
C ALA A 71 13.79 12.55 -0.36
N TRP A 72 13.17 11.82 0.57
CA TRP A 72 11.76 11.48 0.47
C TRP A 72 10.84 12.70 0.65
N ALA A 73 11.16 13.61 1.56
CA ALA A 73 10.45 14.88 1.71
C ALA A 73 10.52 15.72 0.41
N ALA A 74 11.67 15.77 -0.25
CA ALA A 74 11.81 16.46 -1.53
C ALA A 74 10.97 15.82 -2.65
N VAL A 75 11.00 14.48 -2.76
CA VAL A 75 10.21 13.75 -3.76
C VAL A 75 8.71 13.93 -3.54
N THR A 76 8.24 13.78 -2.29
CA THR A 76 6.82 13.95 -1.95
C THR A 76 6.34 15.39 -2.18
N ALA A 77 7.17 16.39 -1.86
CA ALA A 77 6.88 17.80 -2.18
C ALA A 77 6.78 18.04 -3.69
N ALA A 78 7.71 17.51 -4.49
CA ALA A 78 7.68 17.62 -5.95
C ALA A 78 6.40 16.99 -6.54
N ILE A 79 6.02 15.80 -6.07
CA ILE A 79 4.79 15.12 -6.53
C ILE A 79 3.53 15.88 -6.09
N ALA A 80 3.50 16.46 -4.90
CA ALA A 80 2.41 17.31 -4.46
C ALA A 80 2.25 18.56 -5.37
N LEU A 81 3.36 19.22 -5.73
CA LEU A 81 3.36 20.35 -6.66
C LEU A 81 2.87 19.93 -8.06
N LEU A 82 3.34 18.78 -8.58
CA LEU A 82 2.86 18.22 -9.84
C LEU A 82 1.37 17.88 -9.78
N ALA A 83 0.87 17.33 -8.68
CA ALA A 83 -0.54 17.04 -8.49
C ALA A 83 -1.40 18.32 -8.49
N LEU A 84 -0.93 19.40 -7.85
CA LEU A 84 -1.60 20.70 -7.88
C LEU A 84 -1.65 21.28 -9.30
N TRP A 85 -0.55 21.18 -10.05
CA TRP A 85 -0.51 21.54 -11.47
C TRP A 85 -1.50 20.68 -12.29
N CYS A 86 -1.63 19.39 -11.94
CA CYS A 86 -2.60 18.48 -12.53
C CYS A 86 -4.05 18.87 -12.30
N LEU A 87 -4.36 19.35 -11.09
CA LEU A 87 -5.70 19.78 -10.73
C LEU A 87 -6.08 21.15 -11.31
N ARG A 88 -5.09 22.00 -11.66
CA ARG A 88 -5.35 23.34 -12.25
C ARG A 88 -6.11 23.27 -13.57
N SER A 89 -5.93 22.21 -14.35
CA SER A 89 -6.62 21.96 -15.62
C SER A 89 -8.06 21.46 -15.46
N ARG A 90 -8.54 21.21 -14.23
CA ARG A 90 -9.86 20.63 -13.97
C ARG A 90 -10.87 21.74 -13.74
N GLU A 91 -11.92 21.76 -14.55
CA GLU A 91 -13.00 22.75 -14.52
C GLU A 91 -13.65 22.82 -13.11
N LYS A 92 -13.73 24.04 -12.55
CA LYS A 92 -14.10 24.31 -11.15
C LYS A 92 -15.62 24.31 -10.93
N ASN A 93 -16.33 23.23 -11.24
CA ASN A 93 -17.73 23.11 -10.78
C ASN A 93 -17.80 22.49 -9.38
N LYS A 94 -17.42 23.28 -8.37
CA LYS A 94 -17.44 22.89 -6.94
C LYS A 94 -18.84 22.93 -6.30
N LYS A 95 -19.78 23.68 -6.87
CA LYS A 95 -21.10 23.95 -6.26
C LYS A 95 -22.06 22.74 -6.20
N HIS A 96 -21.74 21.63 -6.85
CA HIS A 96 -22.60 20.42 -6.86
C HIS A 96 -21.93 19.16 -6.29
N MET A 97 -20.78 19.28 -5.62
CA MET A 97 -20.03 18.09 -5.19
C MET A 97 -20.78 17.30 -4.11
N ILE A 98 -21.32 17.98 -3.10
CA ILE A 98 -22.04 17.32 -1.99
C ILE A 98 -23.37 16.73 -2.47
N SER A 99 -24.13 17.48 -3.27
CA SER A 99 -25.38 16.99 -3.86
C SER A 99 -25.15 15.83 -4.83
N ALA A 100 -24.05 15.83 -5.57
CA ALA A 100 -23.68 14.73 -6.47
C ALA A 100 -23.29 13.46 -5.69
N VAL A 101 -22.49 13.59 -4.63
CA VAL A 101 -22.12 12.46 -3.76
C VAL A 101 -23.36 11.88 -3.08
N TRP A 102 -24.24 12.73 -2.55
CA TRP A 102 -25.49 12.29 -1.93
C TRP A 102 -26.44 11.63 -2.94
N GLY A 103 -26.53 12.15 -4.16
CA GLY A 103 -27.32 11.54 -5.23
C GLY A 103 -26.80 10.18 -5.68
N GLU A 104 -25.46 10.01 -5.73
CA GLU A 104 -24.81 8.79 -6.18
C GLU A 104 -24.83 7.67 -5.12
N HIS A 105 -24.53 8.01 -3.86
CA HIS A 105 -24.37 7.04 -2.78
C HIS A 105 -25.58 6.94 -1.84
N SER A 106 -26.39 8.01 -1.71
CA SER A 106 -27.53 8.06 -0.76
C SER A 106 -27.11 7.67 0.67
N PHE A 107 -27.99 7.03 1.43
CA PHE A 107 -27.74 6.63 2.83
C PHE A 107 -26.56 5.66 3.00
N TRP A 108 -26.20 4.90 1.97
CA TRP A 108 -25.11 3.92 2.05
C TRP A 108 -23.75 4.54 2.37
N ILE A 109 -23.51 5.80 2.02
CA ILE A 109 -22.25 6.48 2.38
C ILE A 109 -22.09 6.58 3.91
N PHE A 110 -23.18 6.78 4.64
CA PHE A 110 -23.14 6.84 6.10
C PHE A 110 -22.82 5.47 6.68
N ALA A 111 -23.46 4.41 6.17
CA ALA A 111 -23.15 3.04 6.60
C ALA A 111 -21.68 2.68 6.35
N VAL A 112 -21.13 3.03 5.19
CA VAL A 112 -19.69 2.83 4.89
C VAL A 112 -18.81 3.62 5.84
N LEU A 113 -19.10 4.89 6.10
CA LEU A 113 -18.32 5.72 7.04
C LEU A 113 -18.34 5.15 8.47
N VAL A 114 -19.49 4.66 8.93
CA VAL A 114 -19.61 3.99 10.24
C VAL A 114 -18.80 2.70 10.27
N CYS A 115 -18.92 1.85 9.25
CA CYS A 115 -18.13 0.62 9.13
C CYS A 115 -16.63 0.91 9.18
N VAL A 116 -16.13 1.79 8.32
CA VAL A 116 -14.69 2.12 8.25
C VAL A 116 -14.22 2.79 9.55
N GLY A 117 -15.04 3.66 10.14
CA GLY A 117 -14.75 4.28 11.43
C GLY A 117 -14.60 3.25 12.54
N LEU A 118 -15.52 2.29 12.64
CA LEU A 118 -15.44 1.19 13.60
C LEU A 118 -14.21 0.31 13.35
N GLN A 119 -13.89 -0.01 12.10
CA GLN A 119 -12.69 -0.79 11.77
C GLN A 119 -11.41 -0.06 12.19
N CYS A 120 -11.33 1.26 11.96
CA CYS A 120 -10.20 2.07 12.40
C CYS A 120 -10.08 2.08 13.92
N LEU A 121 -11.19 2.24 14.65
CA LEU A 121 -11.18 2.19 16.12
C LEU A 121 -10.69 0.83 16.63
N MET A 122 -11.21 -0.27 16.07
CA MET A 122 -10.79 -1.63 16.46
C MET A 122 -9.29 -1.83 16.27
N VAL A 123 -8.76 -1.47 15.10
CA VAL A 123 -7.33 -1.61 14.78
C VAL A 123 -6.45 -0.75 15.70
N VAL A 124 -6.86 0.48 16.00
CA VAL A 124 -6.08 1.40 16.85
C VAL A 124 -6.03 0.93 18.31
N PHE A 125 -7.12 0.36 18.81
CA PHE A 125 -7.17 -0.13 20.20
C PHE A 125 -6.65 -1.55 20.37
N TYR A 126 -6.48 -2.32 19.28
CA TYR A 126 -5.97 -3.68 19.35
C TYR A 126 -4.49 -3.70 19.74
N GLN A 127 -4.16 -4.51 20.74
CA GLN A 127 -2.79 -4.71 21.20
C GLN A 127 -2.29 -6.10 20.79
N ASP A 128 -1.36 -6.11 19.84
CA ASP A 128 -0.61 -7.31 19.44
C ASP A 128 0.75 -7.37 20.13
N TYR A 129 1.09 -8.56 20.64
CA TYR A 129 2.36 -8.90 21.31
C TYR A 129 3.19 -9.91 20.50
N SER A 130 2.85 -10.12 19.23
CA SER A 130 3.57 -11.05 18.36
C SER A 130 5.03 -10.63 18.09
N ALA A 131 5.86 -11.60 17.71
CA ALA A 131 7.23 -11.35 17.29
C ALA A 131 7.31 -10.48 16.01
N ASP A 132 6.32 -10.59 15.11
CA ASP A 132 6.27 -9.73 13.92
C ASP A 132 5.94 -8.28 14.33
N SER A 133 4.97 -8.06 15.23
CA SER A 133 4.69 -6.73 15.82
C SER A 133 5.94 -6.04 16.36
N ALA A 134 6.70 -6.76 17.20
CA ALA A 134 7.93 -6.27 17.78
C ALA A 134 8.99 -5.96 16.71
N TYR A 135 9.07 -6.75 15.64
CA TYR A 135 9.99 -6.52 14.52
C TYR A 135 9.69 -5.21 13.78
N TYR A 136 8.45 -5.01 13.31
CA TYR A 136 8.12 -3.83 12.48
C TYR A 136 8.28 -2.52 13.26
N VAL A 137 7.90 -2.50 14.54
CA VAL A 137 8.08 -1.33 15.41
C VAL A 137 9.53 -1.17 15.83
N GLY A 138 10.21 -2.27 16.17
CA GLY A 138 11.62 -2.28 16.58
C GLY A 138 12.54 -1.77 15.48
N GLU A 139 12.34 -2.22 14.24
CA GLU A 139 13.12 -1.79 13.07
C GLU A 139 12.98 -0.29 12.82
N ALA A 140 11.75 0.24 12.90
CA ALA A 140 11.54 1.67 12.77
C ALA A 140 12.17 2.46 13.94
N THR A 141 12.16 1.88 15.14
CA THR A 141 12.72 2.50 16.36
C THR A 141 14.24 2.54 16.32
N THR A 142 14.89 1.44 15.98
CA THR A 142 16.35 1.37 15.85
C THR A 142 16.84 2.30 14.75
N ALA A 143 16.15 2.36 13.61
CA ALA A 143 16.47 3.29 12.54
C ALA A 143 16.39 4.76 13.00
N VAL A 144 15.30 5.14 13.71
CA VAL A 144 15.13 6.49 14.24
C VAL A 144 16.18 6.82 15.31
N TYR A 145 16.53 5.87 16.18
CA TYR A 145 17.49 6.11 17.26
C TYR A 145 18.94 6.20 16.77
N THR A 146 19.32 5.34 15.82
CA THR A 146 20.71 5.20 15.35
C THR A 146 21.03 5.99 14.08
N ASP A 147 20.01 6.57 13.44
CA ASP A 147 20.12 7.23 12.12
C ASP A 147 20.61 6.30 10.99
N THR A 148 20.32 5.00 11.10
CA THR A 148 20.76 3.98 10.12
C THR A 148 19.60 3.26 9.45
N LEU A 149 19.87 2.56 8.35
CA LEU A 149 18.88 1.79 7.59
C LEU A 149 19.10 0.28 7.79
N SER A 150 18.32 -0.34 8.67
CA SER A 150 18.34 -1.80 8.93
C SER A 150 19.69 -2.38 9.36
N ARG A 151 20.52 -1.60 10.08
CA ARG A 151 21.85 -2.05 10.54
C ARG A 151 21.85 -2.74 11.90
N TYR A 152 20.79 -2.55 12.68
CA TYR A 152 20.67 -3.07 14.03
C TYR A 152 19.54 -4.08 14.12
N ASN A 153 19.74 -5.11 14.93
CA ASN A 153 18.72 -6.12 15.19
C ASN A 153 17.51 -5.47 15.90
N PRO A 154 16.29 -5.57 15.35
CA PRO A 154 15.09 -4.96 15.94
C PRO A 154 14.69 -5.48 17.32
N TYR A 155 15.13 -6.68 17.68
CA TYR A 155 14.79 -7.32 18.96
C TYR A 155 15.82 -7.03 20.05
N SER A 156 17.10 -7.05 19.71
CA SER A 156 18.19 -6.93 20.69
C SER A 156 18.92 -5.59 20.66
N GLY A 157 18.79 -4.81 19.59
CA GLY A 157 19.51 -3.54 19.41
C GLY A 157 21.01 -3.70 19.13
N PHE A 158 21.51 -4.92 18.94
CA PHE A 158 22.90 -5.15 18.54
C PHE A 158 23.12 -4.86 17.06
N LEU A 159 24.31 -4.36 16.72
CA LEU A 159 24.73 -4.18 15.33
C LEU A 159 24.77 -5.55 14.64
N LEU A 160 24.25 -5.63 13.41
CA LEU A 160 24.31 -6.83 12.59
C LEU A 160 25.64 -6.89 11.85
N GLU A 161 26.19 -8.09 11.66
CA GLU A 161 27.33 -8.30 10.75
C GLU A 161 26.88 -8.38 9.30
N THR A 162 25.70 -8.98 9.07
CA THR A 162 25.11 -9.20 7.74
C THR A 162 23.62 -8.91 7.76
N PHE A 163 23.09 -8.48 6.61
CA PHE A 163 21.66 -8.27 6.46
C PHE A 163 20.93 -9.60 6.50
N ASN A 164 19.83 -9.67 7.27
CA ASN A 164 18.97 -10.85 7.29
C ASN A 164 18.24 -11.00 5.94
N PRO A 165 18.44 -12.10 5.19
CA PRO A 165 17.79 -12.31 3.89
C PRO A 165 16.26 -12.27 3.94
N ARG A 166 15.65 -12.50 5.12
CA ARG A 166 14.21 -12.44 5.33
C ARG A 166 13.63 -11.03 5.28
N TYR A 167 14.43 -10.00 5.54
CA TYR A 167 13.95 -8.62 5.73
C TYR A 167 14.73 -7.56 4.94
N VAL A 168 15.82 -7.96 4.28
CA VAL A 168 16.70 -7.02 3.57
C VAL A 168 15.99 -6.26 2.45
N PHE A 169 15.06 -6.89 1.73
CA PHE A 169 14.35 -6.27 0.61
C PHE A 169 13.08 -5.53 1.00
N SER A 170 12.64 -5.54 2.26
CA SER A 170 11.44 -4.81 2.66
C SER A 170 11.81 -3.50 3.34
N CYS A 171 11.47 -2.36 2.74
CA CYS A 171 11.72 -1.04 3.32
C CYS A 171 10.50 -0.42 4.03
N TYR A 172 9.37 -1.12 4.14
CA TYR A 172 8.17 -0.59 4.79
C TYR A 172 8.38 -0.11 6.26
N PRO A 173 9.14 -0.80 7.13
CA PRO A 173 9.50 -0.23 8.44
C PRO A 173 10.30 1.07 8.34
N LEU A 174 11.19 1.19 7.35
CA LEU A 174 11.98 2.40 7.12
C LEU A 174 11.11 3.58 6.66
N HIS A 175 10.01 3.31 5.95
CA HIS A 175 9.01 4.34 5.67
C HIS A 175 8.45 4.92 6.97
N ASN A 176 8.08 4.06 7.94
CA ASN A 176 7.62 4.55 9.24
C ASN A 176 8.70 5.35 9.96
N ALA A 177 9.96 4.90 9.92
CA ALA A 177 11.08 5.63 10.48
C ALA A 177 11.28 7.01 9.84
N VAL A 178 11.13 7.14 8.51
CA VAL A 178 11.20 8.41 7.78
C VAL A 178 10.11 9.36 8.25
N ILE A 179 8.85 8.90 8.34
CA ILE A 179 7.76 9.73 8.84
C ILE A 179 8.02 10.15 10.28
N CYS A 180 8.50 9.25 11.14
CA CYS A 180 8.89 9.57 12.51
C CYS A 180 10.00 10.62 12.58
N ARG A 181 11.01 10.52 11.71
CA ARG A 181 12.12 11.47 11.64
C ARG A 181 11.65 12.87 11.22
N ILE A 182 10.71 12.96 10.28
CA ILE A 182 10.16 14.25 9.81
C ILE A 182 9.18 14.85 10.84
N SER A 183 8.34 14.01 11.45
CA SER A 183 7.23 14.46 12.29
C SER A 183 7.56 14.59 13.78
N GLY A 184 8.60 13.90 14.25
CA GLY A 184 8.87 13.70 15.67
C GLY A 184 7.90 12.72 16.36
N ILE A 185 7.00 12.05 15.62
CA ILE A 185 6.07 11.07 16.20
C ILE A 185 6.83 9.78 16.54
N HIS A 186 6.51 9.20 17.69
CA HIS A 186 7.10 7.93 18.12
C HIS A 186 6.75 6.78 17.15
N PRO A 187 7.70 5.89 16.77
CA PRO A 187 7.48 4.78 15.85
C PRO A 187 6.28 3.88 16.18
N LEU A 188 6.05 3.62 17.47
CA LEU A 188 4.88 2.86 17.93
C LEU A 188 3.55 3.50 17.49
N ILE A 189 3.43 4.83 17.64
CA ILE A 189 2.21 5.58 17.27
C ILE A 189 2.07 5.63 15.75
N GLN A 190 3.16 5.89 15.03
CA GLN A 190 3.15 5.91 13.56
C GLN A 190 2.74 4.56 12.98
N ALA A 191 3.30 3.44 13.48
CA ALA A 191 2.98 2.12 12.95
C ALA A 191 1.59 1.63 13.39
N LYS A 192 1.32 1.55 14.70
CA LYS A 192 0.11 0.90 15.22
C LYS A 192 -1.14 1.78 15.19
N THR A 193 -0.99 3.10 15.05
CA THR A 193 -2.14 4.02 15.00
C THR A 193 -2.30 4.62 13.61
N ILE A 194 -1.32 5.40 13.15
CA ILE A 194 -1.47 6.20 11.93
C ILE A 194 -1.48 5.30 10.68
N MET A 195 -0.46 4.46 10.49
CA MET A 195 -0.42 3.54 9.35
C MET A 195 -1.50 2.49 9.42
N ALA A 196 -1.79 1.95 10.60
CA ALA A 196 -2.81 0.93 10.76
C ALA A 196 -4.18 1.46 10.30
N ALA A 197 -4.60 2.63 10.79
CA ALA A 197 -5.84 3.29 10.34
C ALA A 197 -5.77 3.69 8.85
N GLY A 198 -4.62 4.19 8.38
CA GLY A 198 -4.41 4.54 6.98
C GLY A 198 -4.60 3.33 6.05
N ASN A 199 -4.04 2.17 6.41
CA ASN A 199 -4.17 0.94 5.64
C ASN A 199 -5.61 0.41 5.63
N VAL A 200 -6.37 0.57 6.73
CA VAL A 200 -7.81 0.26 6.76
C VAL A 200 -8.59 1.13 5.77
N ILE A 201 -8.32 2.44 5.77
CA ILE A 201 -8.97 3.39 4.87
C ILE A 201 -8.66 3.03 3.41
N VAL A 202 -7.38 2.81 3.08
CA VAL A 202 -6.97 2.41 1.72
C VAL A 202 -7.55 1.06 1.32
N GLY A 203 -7.55 0.06 2.22
CA GLY A 203 -8.15 -1.25 1.98
C GLY A 203 -9.63 -1.17 1.60
N ASN A 204 -10.41 -0.38 2.34
CA ASN A 204 -11.82 -0.15 2.01
C ASN A 204 -12.01 0.62 0.71
N MET A 205 -11.13 1.57 0.38
CA MET A 205 -11.16 2.22 -0.94
C MET A 205 -10.91 1.21 -2.06
N ILE A 206 -9.99 0.24 -1.88
CA ILE A 206 -9.74 -0.83 -2.84
C ILE A 206 -10.97 -1.74 -2.98
N TYR A 207 -11.58 -2.16 -1.87
CA TYR A 207 -12.81 -2.97 -1.90
C TYR A 207 -13.96 -2.24 -2.61
N TYR A 208 -14.10 -0.93 -2.39
CA TYR A 208 -15.05 -0.12 -3.12
C TYR A 208 -14.78 -0.11 -4.63
N GLN A 209 -13.51 0.01 -5.05
CA GLN A 209 -13.15 -0.04 -6.48
C GLN A 209 -13.39 -1.42 -7.10
N ILE A 210 -13.16 -2.51 -6.35
CA ILE A 210 -13.56 -3.86 -6.77
C ILE A 210 -15.07 -3.92 -6.97
N GLY A 211 -15.85 -3.40 -6.01
CA GLY A 211 -17.31 -3.31 -6.12
C GLY A 211 -17.74 -2.54 -7.37
N LYS A 212 -17.15 -1.37 -7.64
CA LYS A 212 -17.45 -0.58 -8.85
C LYS A 212 -17.12 -1.37 -10.11
N ALA A 213 -16.03 -2.13 -10.12
CA ALA A 213 -15.69 -2.98 -11.25
C ALA A 213 -16.71 -4.11 -11.44
N LEU A 214 -17.12 -4.81 -10.37
CA LEU A 214 -18.06 -5.93 -10.45
C LEU A 214 -19.50 -5.50 -10.79
N PHE A 215 -19.97 -4.39 -10.21
CA PHE A 215 -21.35 -3.92 -10.35
C PHE A 215 -21.52 -2.85 -11.45
N GLN A 216 -20.66 -2.85 -12.47
CA GLN A 216 -20.77 -1.97 -13.64
C GLN A 216 -20.88 -0.48 -13.25
N GLU A 217 -20.00 -0.04 -12.35
CA GLU A 217 -19.90 1.33 -11.84
C GLU A 217 -21.13 1.79 -11.03
N LYS A 218 -21.99 0.88 -10.54
CA LYS A 218 -23.09 1.22 -9.60
C LYS A 218 -22.57 1.48 -8.18
N ALA A 219 -22.65 2.73 -7.74
CA ALA A 219 -22.12 3.16 -6.44
C ALA A 219 -22.78 2.47 -5.25
N LYS A 220 -24.12 2.48 -5.16
CA LYS A 220 -24.87 1.88 -4.03
C LYS A 220 -24.57 0.40 -3.82
N ALA A 221 -24.44 -0.39 -4.90
CA ALA A 221 -24.08 -1.80 -4.81
C ALA A 221 -22.63 -1.99 -4.32
N SER A 222 -21.74 -1.08 -4.72
CA SER A 222 -20.34 -1.07 -4.27
C SER A 222 -20.23 -0.68 -2.79
N ASP A 223 -21.02 0.31 -2.33
CA ASP A 223 -21.11 0.69 -0.93
C ASP A 223 -21.62 -0.48 -0.07
N ALA A 224 -22.71 -1.14 -0.51
CA ALA A 224 -23.26 -2.31 0.17
C ALA A 224 -22.25 -3.48 0.25
N MET A 225 -21.46 -3.70 -0.82
CA MET A 225 -20.40 -4.70 -0.81
C MET A 225 -19.30 -4.37 0.21
N VAL A 226 -18.91 -3.11 0.35
CA VAL A 226 -17.93 -2.70 1.38
C VAL A 226 -18.47 -3.00 2.79
N CYS A 227 -19.73 -2.64 3.07
CA CYS A 227 -20.37 -2.98 4.34
C CYS A 227 -20.41 -4.51 4.57
N LEU A 228 -20.73 -5.28 3.54
CA LEU A 228 -20.75 -6.75 3.62
C LEU A 228 -19.35 -7.32 3.87
N ILE A 229 -18.31 -6.82 3.20
CA ILE A 229 -16.92 -7.25 3.44
C ILE A 229 -16.52 -6.92 4.87
N CYS A 230 -16.82 -5.72 5.36
CA CYS A 230 -16.58 -5.36 6.76
C CYS A 230 -17.23 -6.35 7.72
N LEU A 231 -18.48 -6.75 7.44
CA LEU A 231 -19.20 -7.75 8.24
C LEU A 231 -18.53 -9.12 8.19
N ILE A 232 -18.17 -9.61 7.00
CA ILE A 232 -17.47 -10.90 6.82
C ILE A 232 -16.13 -10.91 7.56
N GLN A 233 -15.37 -9.83 7.48
CA GLN A 233 -14.11 -9.69 8.19
C GLN A 233 -14.32 -9.76 9.71
N LEU A 234 -15.40 -9.14 10.23
CA LEU A 234 -15.70 -9.11 11.67
C LEU A 234 -16.00 -10.52 12.22
N PHE A 235 -16.65 -11.36 11.42
CA PHE A 235 -16.96 -12.75 11.77
C PHE A 235 -15.83 -13.74 11.45
N SER A 236 -14.65 -13.25 11.09
CA SER A 236 -13.49 -14.10 10.86
C SER A 236 -12.85 -14.51 12.19
N ASN A 237 -13.17 -15.72 12.67
CA ASN A 237 -12.84 -16.19 14.01
C ASN A 237 -11.48 -16.91 14.15
N THR A 238 -10.71 -17.07 13.08
CA THR A 238 -9.42 -17.79 13.15
C THR A 238 -8.24 -16.87 12.82
N ILE A 239 -7.16 -17.02 13.59
CA ILE A 239 -5.93 -16.23 13.46
C ILE A 239 -5.24 -16.36 12.09
N TYR A 240 -5.66 -17.31 11.25
CA TYR A 240 -5.10 -17.55 9.93
C TYR A 240 -5.91 -16.91 8.79
N THR A 241 -7.01 -16.22 9.10
CA THR A 241 -7.87 -15.58 8.08
C THR A 241 -7.42 -14.17 7.76
N ALA A 242 -7.58 -13.77 6.49
CA ALA A 242 -7.27 -12.41 6.05
C ALA A 242 -8.05 -11.33 6.84
N GLY A 243 -9.29 -11.64 7.24
CA GLY A 243 -10.13 -10.77 8.07
C GLY A 243 -9.53 -10.51 9.45
N THR A 244 -9.07 -11.53 10.16
CA THR A 244 -8.38 -11.34 11.45
C THR A 244 -7.08 -10.54 11.26
N PHE A 245 -6.28 -10.86 10.24
CA PHE A 245 -5.07 -10.06 9.92
C PHE A 245 -5.39 -8.58 9.64
N PHE A 246 -6.52 -8.28 9.00
CA PHE A 246 -6.98 -6.93 8.73
C PHE A 246 -7.30 -6.12 9.99
N PHE A 247 -7.83 -6.77 11.03
CA PHE A 247 -8.17 -6.10 12.28
C PHE A 247 -7.05 -6.04 13.31
N THR A 248 -6.13 -7.01 13.26
CA THR A 248 -5.15 -7.21 14.34
C THR A 248 -3.74 -6.78 13.95
N ARG A 249 -3.41 -6.85 12.65
CA ARG A 249 -2.01 -6.82 12.18
C ARG A 249 -1.83 -5.99 10.91
N ILE A 250 -2.81 -5.17 10.51
CA ILE A 250 -2.80 -4.42 9.24
C ILE A 250 -1.70 -3.35 9.12
N TYR A 251 -0.99 -3.06 10.22
CA TYR A 251 0.23 -2.26 10.19
C TYR A 251 1.47 -3.06 9.77
N GLU A 252 1.40 -4.39 9.69
CA GLU A 252 2.48 -5.25 9.25
C GLU A 252 2.44 -5.50 7.74
N GLY A 253 3.62 -5.66 7.14
CA GLY A 253 3.76 -5.94 5.71
C GLY A 253 2.99 -7.15 5.22
N LYS A 254 2.96 -8.26 5.97
CA LYS A 254 2.24 -9.49 5.58
C LYS A 254 0.73 -9.28 5.49
N ALA A 255 0.16 -8.53 6.43
CA ALA A 255 -1.26 -8.23 6.42
C ALA A 255 -1.63 -7.26 5.30
N ILE A 256 -0.76 -6.30 5.00
CA ILE A 256 -0.90 -5.39 3.84
C ILE A 256 -0.88 -6.19 2.53
N LEU A 257 0.03 -7.16 2.40
CA LEU A 257 0.06 -8.05 1.25
C LEU A 257 -1.27 -8.80 1.08
N ALA A 258 -1.73 -9.48 2.13
CA ALA A 258 -2.92 -10.32 2.10
C ALA A 258 -4.22 -9.54 1.83
N ASN A 259 -4.33 -8.30 2.30
CA ASN A 259 -5.56 -7.52 2.19
C ASN A 259 -5.51 -6.46 1.08
N LEU A 260 -4.45 -5.66 1.02
CA LEU A 260 -4.36 -4.53 0.10
C LEU A 260 -3.77 -4.96 -1.24
N VAL A 261 -2.60 -5.60 -1.27
CA VAL A 261 -1.96 -6.02 -2.55
C VAL A 261 -2.82 -7.06 -3.26
N ALA A 262 -3.29 -8.09 -2.54
CA ALA A 262 -4.18 -9.09 -3.11
C ALA A 262 -5.49 -8.48 -3.63
N GLY A 263 -6.09 -7.56 -2.86
CA GLY A 263 -7.27 -6.81 -3.31
C GLY A 263 -7.02 -6.00 -4.57
N MET A 264 -5.88 -5.31 -4.65
CA MET A 264 -5.54 -4.49 -5.80
C MET A 264 -5.23 -5.32 -7.05
N ILE A 265 -4.59 -6.49 -6.88
CA ILE A 265 -4.37 -7.44 -7.98
C ILE A 265 -5.69 -8.00 -8.46
N LEU A 266 -6.61 -8.36 -7.55
CA LEU A 266 -7.96 -8.79 -7.92
C LEU A 266 -8.70 -7.69 -8.71
N TYR A 267 -8.61 -6.43 -8.26
CA TYR A 267 -9.13 -5.29 -9.01
C TYR A 267 -8.53 -5.23 -10.43
N CYS A 268 -7.21 -5.32 -10.57
CA CYS A 268 -6.55 -5.31 -11.87
C CYS A 268 -7.02 -6.47 -12.75
N CYS A 269 -7.12 -7.68 -12.21
CA CYS A 269 -7.63 -8.85 -12.92
C CYS A 269 -9.05 -8.60 -13.44
N ILE A 270 -9.99 -8.18 -12.59
CA ILE A 270 -11.38 -7.89 -13.01
C ILE A 270 -11.41 -6.86 -14.15
N ARG A 271 -10.59 -5.82 -14.06
CA ARG A 271 -10.49 -4.78 -15.11
C ARG A 271 -9.91 -5.32 -16.42
N LEU A 272 -8.95 -6.25 -16.37
CA LEU A 272 -8.43 -6.93 -17.56
C LEU A 272 -9.44 -7.89 -18.19
N TYR A 273 -10.32 -8.50 -17.40
CA TYR A 273 -11.45 -9.27 -17.94
C TYR A 273 -12.45 -8.38 -18.70
N GLN A 274 -12.61 -7.13 -18.28
CA GLN A 274 -13.45 -6.15 -18.97
C GLN A 274 -12.77 -5.63 -20.24
N ASP A 275 -11.52 -5.18 -20.12
CA ASP A 275 -10.70 -4.70 -21.22
C ASP A 275 -9.26 -5.21 -21.11
N ALA A 276 -8.97 -6.26 -21.88
CA ALA A 276 -7.69 -6.96 -21.85
C ALA A 276 -6.52 -6.15 -22.46
N GLU A 277 -6.84 -5.11 -23.23
CA GLU A 277 -5.84 -4.32 -23.96
C GLU A 277 -5.50 -3.01 -23.24
N ASP A 278 -6.12 -2.73 -22.08
CA ASP A 278 -5.79 -1.57 -21.27
C ASP A 278 -4.40 -1.71 -20.62
N ARG A 279 -3.40 -1.21 -21.35
CA ARG A 279 -1.99 -1.17 -20.90
C ARG A 279 -1.81 -0.50 -19.54
N LYS A 280 -2.71 0.40 -19.14
CA LYS A 280 -2.58 1.08 -17.84
C LYS A 280 -2.82 0.13 -16.68
N ILE A 281 -3.71 -0.85 -16.85
CA ILE A 281 -3.96 -1.86 -15.83
C ILE A 281 -2.77 -2.79 -15.71
N TRP A 282 -2.10 -3.12 -16.82
CA TRP A 282 -0.83 -3.86 -16.78
C TRP A 282 0.29 -3.08 -16.09
N LEU A 283 0.41 -1.78 -16.36
CA LEU A 283 1.35 -0.90 -15.65
C LEU A 283 1.01 -0.78 -14.17
N LEU A 284 -0.28 -0.72 -13.82
CA LEU A 284 -0.72 -0.71 -12.43
C LEU A 284 -0.38 -2.02 -11.72
N LEU A 285 -0.57 -3.15 -12.40
CA LEU A 285 -0.18 -4.47 -11.88
C LEU A 285 1.33 -4.54 -11.64
N PHE A 286 2.14 -4.01 -12.55
CA PHE A 286 3.59 -3.87 -12.35
C PHE A 286 3.92 -3.03 -11.11
N VAL A 287 3.27 -1.87 -10.95
CA VAL A 287 3.49 -0.98 -9.79
C VAL A 287 3.06 -1.67 -8.48
N CYS A 288 1.94 -2.38 -8.47
CA CYS A 288 1.49 -3.15 -7.31
C CYS A 288 2.49 -4.25 -6.92
N ASN A 289 3.02 -4.96 -7.92
CA ASN A 289 4.05 -5.98 -7.73
C ASN A 289 5.35 -5.38 -7.21
N LEU A 290 5.81 -4.25 -7.74
CA LEU A 290 6.97 -3.53 -7.22
C LEU A 290 6.75 -3.04 -5.79
N ALA A 291 5.60 -2.42 -5.49
CA ALA A 291 5.24 -1.98 -4.15
C ALA A 291 5.14 -3.13 -3.14
N SER A 292 4.73 -4.32 -3.60
CA SER A 292 4.60 -5.50 -2.73
C SER A 292 5.92 -5.88 -2.05
N ILE A 293 7.05 -5.66 -2.75
CA ILE A 293 8.41 -5.92 -2.24
C ILE A 293 8.68 -5.08 -1.01
N ALA A 294 8.26 -3.81 -1.04
CA ALA A 294 8.44 -2.88 0.07
C ALA A 294 7.81 -3.38 1.37
N PHE A 295 6.63 -3.99 1.25
CA PHE A 295 5.88 -4.45 2.41
C PHE A 295 6.51 -5.67 3.07
N SER A 296 6.80 -6.72 2.31
CA SER A 296 7.35 -7.95 2.87
C SER A 296 7.91 -8.89 1.81
N GLN A 297 8.89 -9.70 2.21
CA GLN A 297 9.46 -10.78 1.41
C GLN A 297 8.43 -11.79 0.88
N SER A 298 7.28 -11.95 1.55
CA SER A 298 6.18 -12.77 1.05
C SER A 298 5.60 -12.29 -0.29
N ALA A 299 6.06 -11.14 -0.79
CA ALA A 299 5.85 -10.66 -2.15
C ALA A 299 6.16 -11.72 -3.23
N MET A 300 7.00 -12.72 -2.94
CA MET A 300 7.31 -13.84 -3.83
C MET A 300 6.11 -14.64 -4.34
N PHE A 301 4.98 -14.64 -3.62
CA PHE A 301 3.78 -15.37 -4.04
C PHE A 301 2.93 -14.62 -5.06
N PHE A 302 3.13 -13.31 -5.24
CA PHE A 302 2.26 -12.50 -6.10
C PHE A 302 2.42 -12.73 -7.60
N PRO A 303 3.57 -13.19 -8.15
CA PRO A 303 3.62 -13.71 -9.51
C PRO A 303 2.59 -14.81 -9.77
N ALA A 304 2.46 -15.74 -8.82
CA ALA A 304 1.48 -16.82 -8.93
C ALA A 304 0.04 -16.28 -8.83
N ALA A 305 -0.23 -15.31 -7.94
CA ALA A 305 -1.54 -14.68 -7.84
C ALA A 305 -1.93 -13.90 -9.11
N ALA A 306 -1.00 -13.11 -9.66
CA ALA A 306 -1.19 -12.37 -10.91
C ALA A 306 -1.41 -13.34 -12.09
N ALA A 307 -0.61 -14.41 -12.16
CA ALA A 307 -0.77 -15.45 -13.18
C ALA A 307 -2.12 -16.18 -13.05
N ALA A 308 -2.50 -16.59 -11.85
CA ALA A 308 -3.78 -17.27 -11.60
C ALA A 308 -4.99 -16.40 -11.99
N GLY A 309 -4.91 -15.09 -11.75
CA GLY A 309 -5.97 -14.16 -12.14
C GLY A 309 -6.01 -13.87 -13.64
N THR A 310 -4.85 -13.81 -14.31
CA THR A 310 -4.76 -13.33 -15.70
C THR A 310 -4.68 -14.44 -16.75
N LEU A 311 -4.01 -15.56 -16.46
CA LEU A 311 -3.85 -16.66 -17.42
C LEU A 311 -5.17 -17.24 -17.93
N PRO A 312 -6.21 -17.47 -17.10
CA PRO A 312 -7.45 -18.04 -17.60
C PRO A 312 -8.10 -17.17 -18.69
N PHE A 313 -8.08 -15.84 -18.55
CA PHE A 313 -8.64 -14.96 -19.58
C PHE A 313 -7.76 -14.92 -20.83
N ILE A 314 -6.42 -14.94 -20.66
CA ILE A 314 -5.48 -14.93 -21.78
C ILE A 314 -5.69 -16.16 -22.65
N LEU A 315 -5.83 -17.34 -22.03
CA LEU A 315 -6.09 -18.60 -22.68
C LEU A 315 -7.47 -18.62 -23.34
N TYR A 316 -8.52 -18.25 -22.59
CA TYR A 316 -9.89 -18.26 -23.08
C TYR A 316 -10.11 -17.29 -24.26
N ARG A 317 -9.59 -16.06 -24.17
CA ARG A 317 -9.70 -15.04 -25.23
C ARG A 317 -8.61 -15.15 -26.30
N ARG A 318 -7.70 -16.13 -26.20
CA ARG A 318 -6.56 -16.35 -27.12
C ARG A 318 -5.69 -15.09 -27.31
N LYS A 319 -5.52 -14.29 -26.27
CA LYS A 319 -4.78 -13.01 -26.30
C LYS A 319 -3.30 -13.23 -25.93
N TRP A 320 -2.60 -14.09 -26.67
CA TRP A 320 -1.22 -14.52 -26.37
C TRP A 320 -0.20 -13.38 -26.20
N LYS A 321 -0.39 -12.26 -26.90
CA LYS A 321 0.44 -11.05 -26.74
C LYS A 321 0.47 -10.51 -25.31
N GLN A 322 -0.57 -10.78 -24.52
CA GLN A 322 -0.68 -10.34 -23.13
C GLN A 322 0.21 -11.14 -22.17
N ILE A 323 0.74 -12.30 -22.58
CA ILE A 323 1.75 -13.03 -21.78
C ILE A 323 2.99 -12.16 -21.56
N GLY A 324 3.41 -11.39 -22.57
CA GLY A 324 4.52 -10.46 -22.43
C GLY A 324 4.27 -9.40 -21.35
N TRP A 325 3.04 -8.88 -21.27
CA TRP A 325 2.65 -7.92 -20.23
C TRP A 325 2.53 -8.55 -18.85
N LEU A 326 2.04 -9.79 -18.76
CA LEU A 326 2.05 -10.56 -17.53
C LEU A 326 3.49 -10.74 -17.02
N MET A 327 4.38 -11.24 -17.88
CA MET A 327 5.79 -11.41 -17.54
C MET A 327 6.41 -10.10 -17.08
N PHE A 328 6.20 -9.01 -17.83
CA PHE A 328 6.65 -7.67 -17.45
C PHE A 328 6.16 -7.27 -16.06
N SER A 329 4.87 -7.47 -15.77
CA SER A 329 4.27 -7.07 -14.50
C SER A 329 4.85 -7.77 -13.29
N VAL A 330 5.38 -8.99 -13.43
CA VAL A 330 5.91 -9.80 -12.33
C VAL A 330 7.44 -9.77 -12.21
N ILE A 331 8.14 -9.11 -13.15
CA ILE A 331 9.62 -8.96 -13.12
C ILE A 331 10.13 -8.52 -11.74
N PRO A 332 9.57 -7.51 -11.05
CA PRO A 332 10.08 -7.07 -9.75
C PRO A 332 10.15 -8.22 -8.73
N ASN A 333 9.08 -9.03 -8.66
CA ASN A 333 9.02 -10.16 -7.73
C ASN A 333 9.93 -11.31 -8.18
N LEU A 334 10.12 -11.53 -9.47
CA LEU A 334 11.09 -12.53 -9.95
C LEU A 334 12.53 -12.16 -9.56
N VAL A 335 12.89 -10.88 -9.68
CA VAL A 335 14.18 -10.36 -9.20
C VAL A 335 14.33 -10.59 -7.70
N LEU A 336 13.27 -10.33 -6.92
CA LEU A 336 13.24 -10.62 -5.48
C LEU A 336 13.47 -12.11 -5.18
N ILE A 337 12.79 -13.00 -5.90
CA ILE A 337 12.92 -14.46 -5.73
C ILE A 337 14.36 -14.89 -5.97
N VAL A 338 14.96 -14.45 -7.08
CA VAL A 338 16.35 -14.77 -7.42
C VAL A 338 17.31 -14.22 -6.36
N GLY A 339 17.19 -12.94 -5.99
CA GLY A 339 18.04 -12.32 -4.98
C GLY A 339 17.96 -13.02 -3.63
N TYR A 340 16.76 -13.41 -3.19
CA TYR A 340 16.57 -14.17 -1.96
C TYR A 340 17.25 -15.53 -1.97
N PHE A 341 17.08 -16.31 -3.04
CA PHE A 341 17.71 -17.63 -3.12
C PHE A 341 19.23 -17.53 -3.19
N LEU A 342 19.78 -16.53 -3.89
CA LEU A 342 21.22 -16.28 -3.92
C LEU A 342 21.77 -15.93 -2.53
N MET A 343 21.04 -15.13 -1.74
CA MET A 343 21.45 -14.83 -0.37
C MET A 343 21.30 -16.03 0.57
N LYS A 344 20.20 -16.78 0.44
CA LYS A 344 19.93 -17.95 1.29
C LYS A 344 20.91 -19.10 1.06
N THR A 345 21.39 -19.26 -0.17
CA THR A 345 22.40 -20.26 -0.55
C THR A 345 23.82 -19.83 -0.25
N GLY A 346 24.04 -18.59 0.21
CA GLY A 346 25.37 -18.05 0.51
C GLY A 346 26.18 -17.60 -0.71
N VAL A 347 25.57 -17.57 -1.90
CA VAL A 347 26.24 -17.07 -3.12
C VAL A 347 26.48 -15.56 -3.03
N ILE A 348 25.58 -14.83 -2.39
CA ILE A 348 25.69 -13.39 -2.12
C ILE A 348 25.55 -13.16 -0.62
N THR A 349 26.48 -12.42 -0.02
CA THR A 349 26.37 -11.93 1.36
C THR A 349 26.42 -10.42 1.36
N LEU A 350 25.41 -9.79 1.96
CA LEU A 350 25.34 -8.34 2.10
C LEU A 350 25.75 -7.97 3.51
N TYR A 351 26.87 -7.29 3.63
CA TYR A 351 27.43 -6.81 4.90
C TYR A 351 26.82 -5.46 5.29
N VAL A 352 26.76 -5.23 6.60
CA VAL A 352 26.10 -4.09 7.25
C VAL A 352 27.07 -2.99 7.64
#